data_AF-A0AAU2PHE9-F1
#
_entry.id   AF-A0AAU2PHE9-F1
#
_cell.length_a   1.000
_cell.length_b   1.000
_cell.length_c   1.000
_cell.angle_alpha   90.00
_cell.angle_beta   90.00
_cell.angle_gamma   90.00
#
_symmetry.space_group_name_H-M   'P 1'
#
loop_
_entity.id
_entity.type
_entity.pdbx_description
1 polymer ?
#
loop_
_entity_poly.entity_id
_entity_poly.type
_entity_poly.pdbx_seq_one_letter_code
_entity_poly.pdbx_strand_id
1 'polypeptide(L)'
;MSRALPKYNKRRVVVIGGASAMVLSAAVIAGSALAGETSKSSGQNATTKAASPGTVNCPAVAPSLPAIPASAKAEVDRNLTLLNTQIAEANKRLVDTVGQGGANFVQNAILGPLKDKRVATINRIATAIGRTAAKPVGLDSLAPCALNAAGGGAAATPSAPQASTPASAPANTAAPAAGSGAAGTISCPDVASRLPAIPASAKAEVDRNLALLNTQINEANTRLVNTVGQGGPNFVQNAILGPLADKRVATIDRIAISIGRTAAKPQGLGTLATCALNK
;
A
#
# COMPACT_ATOMS: atom_id res chain seq x y z
N MET A 1 56.05 35.28 7.78
CA MET A 1 55.35 34.41 8.74
C MET A 1 54.88 33.16 8.00
N SER A 2 55.64 32.08 8.12
CA SER A 2 55.44 30.82 7.39
C SER A 2 54.36 29.98 8.07
N ARG A 3 53.31 29.61 7.34
CA ARG A 3 52.26 28.71 7.83
C ARG A 3 52.60 27.27 7.48
N ALA A 4 52.84 26.46 8.51
CA ALA A 4 53.07 25.02 8.39
C ALA A 4 51.76 24.26 8.09
N LEU A 5 51.84 23.30 7.17
CA LEU A 5 50.75 22.39 6.80
C LEU A 5 50.73 21.15 7.73
N PRO A 6 49.54 20.58 8.06
CA PRO A 6 49.44 19.41 8.91
C PRO A 6 49.80 18.11 8.18
N LYS A 7 50.51 17.22 8.90
CA LYS A 7 50.95 15.90 8.45
C LYS A 7 49.76 14.94 8.22
N TYR A 8 49.71 14.34 7.04
CA TYR A 8 48.81 13.23 6.71
C TYR A 8 49.36 11.91 7.27
N ASN A 9 48.63 11.27 8.20
CA ASN A 9 48.93 9.93 8.70
C ASN A 9 48.38 8.87 7.74
N LYS A 10 49.29 8.16 7.05
CA LYS A 10 49.00 7.04 6.15
C LYS A 10 48.71 5.78 6.99
N ARG A 11 47.43 5.45 7.22
CA ARG A 11 47.03 4.12 7.73
C ARG A 11 47.03 3.14 6.56
N ARG A 12 47.96 2.18 6.59
CA ARG A 12 47.99 1.01 5.69
C ARG A 12 46.84 0.08 6.08
N VAL A 13 45.93 -0.19 5.15
CA VAL A 13 44.91 -1.25 5.26
C VAL A 13 45.39 -2.43 4.44
N VAL A 14 45.63 -3.56 5.10
CA VAL A 14 45.96 -4.85 4.48
C VAL A 14 44.65 -5.56 4.17
N VAL A 15 44.36 -5.79 2.90
CA VAL A 15 43.22 -6.60 2.43
C VAL A 15 43.73 -8.03 2.21
N ILE A 16 43.29 -8.97 3.05
CA ILE A 16 43.51 -10.40 2.85
C ILE A 16 42.40 -10.90 1.94
N GLY A 17 42.73 -11.14 0.67
CA GLY A 17 41.85 -11.78 -0.30
C GLY A 17 41.81 -13.29 -0.06
N GLY A 18 40.66 -13.80 0.39
CA GLY A 18 40.35 -15.23 0.39
C GLY A 18 39.60 -15.59 -0.89
N ALA A 19 40.21 -16.41 -1.75
CA ALA A 19 39.56 -17.02 -2.90
C ALA A 19 38.93 -18.36 -2.48
N SER A 20 37.61 -18.48 -2.55
CA SER A 20 36.91 -19.77 -2.52
C SER A 20 36.35 -20.06 -3.90
N ALA A 21 36.96 -21.04 -4.58
CA ALA A 21 36.47 -21.61 -5.83
C ALA A 21 35.24 -22.49 -5.54
N MET A 22 34.08 -22.10 -6.07
CA MET A 22 32.87 -22.92 -6.04
C MET A 22 32.88 -23.79 -7.30
N VAL A 23 33.17 -25.09 -7.14
CA VAL A 23 33.14 -26.08 -8.23
C VAL A 23 31.69 -26.30 -8.66
N LEU A 24 31.39 -25.98 -9.92
CA LEU A 24 30.18 -26.45 -10.61
C LEU A 24 30.41 -27.90 -11.01
N SER A 25 29.67 -28.83 -10.43
CA SER A 25 29.56 -30.20 -10.93
C SER A 25 28.10 -30.58 -11.06
N ALA A 26 27.66 -30.63 -12.32
CA ALA A 26 26.44 -31.30 -12.73
C ALA A 26 26.63 -32.81 -12.54
N ALA A 27 25.73 -33.45 -11.81
CA ALA A 27 25.57 -34.90 -11.81
C ALA A 27 24.07 -35.21 -11.94
N VAL A 28 23.67 -35.56 -13.15
CA VAL A 28 22.48 -36.36 -13.42
C VAL A 28 22.94 -37.82 -13.42
N ILE A 29 22.14 -38.70 -12.82
CA ILE A 29 21.79 -40.09 -13.24
C ILE A 29 21.69 -41.07 -12.03
N ALA A 30 20.53 -41.75 -12.03
CA ALA A 30 20.19 -43.11 -11.56
C ALA A 30 20.17 -43.46 -10.06
N GLY A 31 18.95 -43.69 -9.58
CA GLY A 31 18.45 -45.05 -9.34
C GLY A 31 19.19 -45.88 -8.28
N SER A 32 18.70 -45.83 -7.05
CA SER A 32 18.92 -46.91 -6.07
C SER A 32 17.56 -47.33 -5.55
N ALA A 33 17.10 -48.48 -6.04
CA ALA A 33 16.02 -49.23 -5.43
C ALA A 33 16.49 -49.69 -4.05
N LEU A 34 15.75 -49.35 -3.00
CA LEU A 34 15.74 -50.13 -1.77
C LEU A 34 14.33 -50.70 -1.60
N ALA A 35 14.21 -51.98 -1.94
CA ALA A 35 13.04 -52.79 -1.71
C ALA A 35 12.99 -53.24 -0.25
N GLY A 36 11.80 -53.21 0.34
CA GLY A 36 11.49 -53.89 1.59
C GLY A 36 10.57 -53.11 2.52
N GLU A 37 9.26 -53.11 2.25
CA GLU A 37 8.24 -53.68 3.14
C GLU A 37 6.83 -53.32 2.65
N THR A 38 5.98 -54.33 2.67
CA THR A 38 4.71 -54.42 1.96
C THR A 38 3.58 -53.71 2.68
N SER A 39 2.82 -52.87 1.97
CA SER A 39 1.37 -52.74 2.15
C SER A 39 0.72 -52.38 0.83
N LYS A 40 -0.12 -53.30 0.36
CA LYS A 40 -0.86 -53.26 -0.90
C LYS A 40 -2.01 -52.26 -0.76
N SER A 41 -1.91 -51.10 -1.40
CA SER A 41 -3.08 -50.31 -1.80
C SER A 41 -2.79 -49.57 -3.09
N SER A 42 -3.43 -50.02 -4.15
CA SER A 42 -3.51 -49.40 -5.46
C SER A 42 -4.27 -48.07 -5.35
N GLY A 43 -3.66 -46.96 -5.72
CA GLY A 43 -4.35 -45.66 -5.72
C GLY A 43 -3.41 -44.50 -5.99
N GLN A 44 -3.27 -44.15 -7.27
CA GLN A 44 -2.88 -42.85 -7.82
C GLN A 44 -1.93 -42.01 -6.96
N ASN A 45 -0.65 -41.98 -7.35
CA ASN A 45 0.27 -40.90 -7.00
C ASN A 45 -0.31 -39.59 -7.55
N ALA A 46 -1.14 -38.92 -6.77
CA ALA A 46 -1.55 -37.55 -7.02
C ALA A 46 -0.31 -36.68 -6.79
N THR A 47 0.55 -36.61 -7.80
CA THR A 47 1.25 -35.36 -8.07
C THR A 47 0.14 -34.33 -8.25
N THR A 48 -0.25 -33.67 -7.15
CA THR A 48 -0.96 -32.40 -7.21
C THR A 48 -0.03 -31.49 -7.99
N LYS A 49 -0.25 -31.44 -9.30
CA LYS A 49 0.32 -30.44 -10.18
C LYS A 49 -0.02 -29.12 -9.52
N ALA A 50 0.96 -28.53 -8.83
CA ALA A 50 0.76 -27.30 -8.08
C ALA A 50 0.08 -26.34 -9.03
N ALA A 51 -1.19 -26.02 -8.74
CA ALA A 51 -1.94 -25.10 -9.55
C ALA A 51 -1.09 -23.83 -9.63
N SER A 52 -0.69 -23.46 -10.85
CA SER A 52 0.11 -22.27 -11.05
C SER A 52 -0.63 -21.09 -10.38
N PRO A 53 0.06 -20.23 -9.60
CA PRO A 53 -0.56 -19.18 -8.75
C PRO A 53 -1.53 -18.23 -9.47
N GLY A 54 -1.61 -18.31 -10.80
CA GLY A 54 -2.22 -17.31 -11.64
C GLY A 54 -1.40 -16.03 -11.66
N THR A 55 -1.87 -15.05 -12.42
CA THR A 55 -1.24 -13.72 -12.48
C THR A 55 -2.29 -12.66 -12.26
N VAL A 56 -1.96 -11.64 -11.46
CA VAL A 56 -2.82 -10.47 -11.32
C VAL A 56 -2.83 -9.69 -12.62
N ASN A 57 -4.03 -9.48 -13.15
CA ASN A 57 -4.28 -8.64 -14.30
C ASN A 57 -5.05 -7.39 -13.86
N CYS A 58 -4.48 -6.21 -14.11
CA CYS A 58 -5.09 -4.94 -13.76
C CYS A 58 -5.30 -4.09 -15.03
N PRO A 59 -6.41 -3.35 -15.13
CA PRO A 59 -6.60 -2.38 -16.21
C PRO A 59 -5.45 -1.35 -16.26
N ALA A 60 -5.01 -1.03 -17.48
CA ALA A 60 -4.01 0.00 -17.70
C ALA A 60 -4.64 1.40 -17.52
N VAL A 61 -4.01 2.25 -16.71
CA VAL A 61 -4.53 3.59 -16.40
C VAL A 61 -4.07 4.63 -17.41
N ALA A 62 -2.81 4.53 -17.88
CA ALA A 62 -2.21 5.48 -18.82
C ALA A 62 -3.04 5.79 -20.08
N PRO A 63 -3.63 4.80 -20.80
CA PRO A 63 -4.42 5.08 -22.01
C PRO A 63 -5.79 5.72 -21.71
N SER A 64 -6.25 5.69 -20.45
CA SER A 64 -7.52 6.33 -20.03
C SER A 64 -7.31 7.75 -19.50
N LEU A 65 -6.06 8.26 -19.50
CA LEU A 65 -5.75 9.62 -19.05
C LEU A 65 -5.97 10.62 -20.20
N PRO A 66 -6.57 11.79 -19.93
CA PRO A 66 -6.58 12.90 -20.88
C PRO A 66 -5.16 13.46 -21.06
N ALA A 67 -5.00 14.45 -21.94
CA ALA A 67 -3.73 15.15 -22.14
C ALA A 67 -3.13 15.61 -20.80
N ILE A 68 -1.95 15.08 -20.46
CA ILE A 68 -1.29 15.35 -19.18
C ILE A 68 -0.53 16.67 -19.29
N PRO A 69 -0.82 17.67 -18.42
CA PRO A 69 -0.06 18.91 -18.39
C PRO A 69 1.42 18.67 -18.08
N ALA A 70 2.33 19.41 -18.73
CA ALA A 70 3.78 19.25 -18.54
C ALA A 70 4.21 19.37 -17.07
N SER A 71 3.56 20.26 -16.31
CA SER A 71 3.78 20.45 -14.87
C SER A 71 3.38 19.25 -14.00
N ALA A 72 2.45 18.41 -14.46
CA ALA A 72 1.99 17.23 -13.74
C ALA A 72 2.71 15.93 -14.18
N LYS A 73 3.38 15.94 -15.33
CA LYS A 73 3.94 14.75 -15.97
C LYS A 73 4.84 13.91 -15.06
N ALA A 74 5.81 14.55 -14.39
CA ALA A 74 6.72 13.85 -13.48
C ALA A 74 6.02 13.28 -12.23
N GLU A 75 4.91 13.85 -11.79
CA GLU A 75 4.11 13.29 -10.69
C GLU A 75 3.25 12.12 -11.20
N VAL A 76 2.61 12.26 -12.36
CA VAL A 76 1.82 11.18 -12.97
C VAL A 76 2.71 9.97 -13.29
N ASP A 77 3.87 10.16 -13.90
CA ASP A 77 4.80 9.07 -14.25
C ASP A 77 5.28 8.30 -13.00
N ARG A 78 5.55 8.99 -11.88
CA ARG A 78 5.88 8.33 -10.60
C ARG A 78 4.74 7.49 -10.05
N ASN A 79 3.51 7.97 -10.16
CA ASN A 79 2.33 7.22 -9.72
C ASN A 79 2.03 6.02 -10.64
N LEU A 80 2.25 6.15 -11.95
CA LEU A 80 2.14 5.03 -12.89
C LEU A 80 3.18 3.94 -12.58
N THR A 81 4.41 4.31 -12.26
CA THR A 81 5.43 3.37 -11.79
C THR A 81 5.01 2.71 -10.47
N LEU A 82 4.44 3.47 -9.53
CA LEU A 82 3.93 2.92 -8.27
C LEU A 82 2.81 1.89 -8.49
N LEU A 83 1.89 2.13 -9.44
CA LEU A 83 0.87 1.14 -9.80
C LEU A 83 1.51 -0.17 -10.29
N ASN A 84 2.57 -0.11 -11.09
CA ASN A 84 3.29 -1.30 -11.55
C ASN A 84 3.98 -2.03 -10.39
N THR A 85 4.59 -1.30 -9.46
CA THR A 85 5.19 -1.89 -8.25
C THR A 85 4.15 -2.61 -7.39
N GLN A 86 2.96 -2.03 -7.22
CA GLN A 86 1.86 -2.65 -6.48
C GLN A 86 1.40 -3.96 -7.12
N ILE A 87 1.35 -4.03 -8.45
CA ILE A 87 1.05 -5.26 -9.20
C ILE A 87 2.13 -6.31 -8.98
N ALA A 88 3.41 -5.92 -9.06
CA ALA A 88 4.53 -6.83 -8.84
C ALA A 88 4.55 -7.40 -7.41
N GLU A 89 4.29 -6.57 -6.39
CA GLU A 89 4.15 -6.99 -5.00
C GLU A 89 3.00 -7.99 -4.83
N ALA A 90 1.85 -7.73 -5.45
CA ALA A 90 0.71 -8.64 -5.41
C ALA A 90 1.00 -9.98 -6.11
N ASN A 91 1.65 -9.96 -7.28
CA ASN A 91 2.09 -11.18 -7.98
C ASN A 91 3.10 -11.97 -7.15
N LYS A 92 4.04 -11.30 -6.49
CA LYS A 92 4.96 -11.95 -5.56
C LYS A 92 4.21 -12.63 -4.41
N ARG A 93 3.26 -11.91 -3.79
CA ARG A 93 2.45 -12.48 -2.71
C ARG A 93 1.61 -13.66 -3.16
N LEU A 94 1.05 -13.66 -4.37
CA LEU A 94 0.33 -14.81 -4.93
C LEU A 94 1.20 -16.06 -4.96
N VAL A 95 2.44 -15.92 -5.44
CA VAL A 95 3.41 -17.03 -5.52
C VAL A 95 3.81 -17.50 -4.12
N ASP A 96 4.09 -16.56 -3.22
CA ASP A 96 4.55 -16.88 -1.86
C ASP A 96 3.44 -17.52 -1.00
N THR A 97 2.17 -17.36 -1.35
CA THR A 97 1.02 -17.93 -0.62
C THR A 97 0.33 -19.09 -1.36
N VAL A 98 0.95 -19.68 -2.38
CA VAL A 98 0.37 -20.85 -3.06
C VAL A 98 0.17 -21.99 -2.06
N GLY A 99 -1.05 -22.53 -2.01
CA GLY A 99 -1.43 -23.59 -1.07
C GLY A 99 -1.80 -23.11 0.34
N GLN A 100 -1.74 -21.80 0.60
CA GLN A 100 -2.14 -21.20 1.89
C GLN A 100 -3.44 -20.41 1.74
N GLY A 101 -4.49 -20.84 2.45
CA GLY A 101 -5.80 -20.18 2.43
C GLY A 101 -6.61 -20.53 1.19
N GLY A 102 -7.81 -21.10 1.40
CA GLY A 102 -8.70 -21.57 0.33
C GLY A 102 -9.16 -20.48 -0.65
N ALA A 103 -10.15 -20.79 -1.49
CA ALA A 103 -10.57 -19.98 -2.64
C ALA A 103 -10.79 -18.47 -2.37
N ASN A 104 -11.13 -18.09 -1.14
CA ASN A 104 -11.39 -16.70 -0.75
C ASN A 104 -10.14 -15.92 -0.28
N PHE A 105 -9.00 -16.57 -0.03
CA PHE A 105 -7.82 -15.90 0.51
C PHE A 105 -7.24 -14.88 -0.47
N VAL A 106 -7.07 -15.26 -1.73
CA VAL A 106 -6.52 -14.38 -2.77
C VAL A 106 -7.38 -13.12 -2.94
N GLN A 107 -8.70 -13.29 -2.95
CA GLN A 107 -9.62 -12.16 -3.10
C GLN A 107 -9.50 -11.18 -1.93
N ASN A 108 -9.48 -11.67 -0.70
CA ASN A 108 -9.52 -10.83 0.50
C ASN A 108 -8.15 -10.30 0.93
N ALA A 109 -7.10 -11.11 0.83
CA ALA A 109 -5.78 -10.77 1.35
C ALA A 109 -4.85 -10.14 0.31
N ILE A 110 -5.14 -10.34 -1.00
CA ILE A 110 -4.28 -9.86 -2.09
C ILE A 110 -5.04 -8.86 -2.95
N LEU A 111 -6.15 -9.25 -3.57
CA LEU A 111 -6.87 -8.40 -4.53
C LEU A 111 -7.61 -7.24 -3.85
N GLY A 112 -8.19 -7.45 -2.66
CA GLY A 112 -8.82 -6.39 -1.87
C GLY A 112 -7.86 -5.24 -1.54
N PRO A 113 -6.76 -5.51 -0.80
CA PRO A 113 -5.75 -4.49 -0.50
C PRO A 113 -5.10 -3.87 -1.75
N LEU A 114 -4.93 -4.65 -2.82
CA LEU A 114 -4.41 -4.14 -4.09
C LEU A 114 -5.37 -3.14 -4.73
N LYS A 115 -6.67 -3.45 -4.77
CA LYS A 115 -7.70 -2.54 -5.27
C LYS A 115 -7.65 -1.22 -4.51
N ASP A 116 -7.64 -1.24 -3.19
CA ASP A 116 -7.65 -0.03 -2.38
C ASP A 116 -6.38 0.82 -2.58
N LYS A 117 -5.20 0.17 -2.63
CA LYS A 117 -3.93 0.82 -2.98
C LYS A 117 -3.99 1.47 -4.37
N ARG A 118 -4.60 0.80 -5.35
CA ARG A 118 -4.73 1.33 -6.71
C ARG A 118 -5.72 2.49 -6.79
N VAL A 119 -6.87 2.41 -6.12
CA VAL A 119 -7.83 3.53 -6.00
C VAL A 119 -7.12 4.77 -5.45
N ALA A 120 -6.34 4.61 -4.38
CA ALA A 120 -5.60 5.73 -3.79
C ALA A 120 -4.59 6.36 -4.77
N THR A 121 -3.81 5.54 -5.48
CA THR A 121 -2.84 6.03 -6.46
C THR A 121 -3.51 6.68 -7.69
N ILE A 122 -4.61 6.10 -8.17
CA ILE A 122 -5.40 6.64 -9.29
C ILE A 122 -6.00 8.00 -8.92
N ASN A 123 -6.56 8.13 -7.71
CA ASN A 123 -7.05 9.42 -7.20
C ASN A 123 -5.94 10.46 -7.08
N ARG A 124 -4.72 10.04 -6.74
CA ARG A 124 -3.55 10.92 -6.72
C ARG A 124 -3.20 11.42 -8.13
N ILE A 125 -3.26 10.56 -9.14
CA ILE A 125 -3.08 10.93 -10.56
C ILE A 125 -4.14 11.94 -10.99
N ALA A 126 -5.42 11.64 -10.73
CA ALA A 126 -6.52 12.52 -11.08
C ALA A 126 -6.38 13.89 -10.41
N THR A 127 -5.98 13.91 -9.13
CA THR A 127 -5.73 15.16 -8.39
C THR A 127 -4.53 15.93 -8.96
N ALA A 128 -3.44 15.26 -9.31
CA ALA A 128 -2.26 15.91 -9.89
C ALA A 128 -2.59 16.60 -11.22
N ILE A 129 -3.39 15.96 -12.07
CA ILE A 129 -3.90 16.55 -13.32
C ILE A 129 -4.88 17.70 -13.01
N GLY A 130 -5.78 17.48 -12.04
CA GLY A 130 -6.80 18.44 -11.63
C GLY A 130 -6.29 19.77 -11.05
N ARG A 131 -5.00 19.87 -10.70
CA ARG A 131 -4.39 21.12 -10.23
C ARG A 131 -4.12 22.12 -11.36
N THR A 132 -3.97 21.64 -12.59
CA THR A 132 -3.56 22.48 -13.73
C THR A 132 -4.42 22.28 -14.97
N ALA A 133 -5.33 21.30 -14.95
CA ALA A 133 -6.32 21.03 -15.98
C ALA A 133 -7.63 20.50 -15.35
N ALA A 134 -8.64 20.24 -16.19
CA ALA A 134 -9.86 19.59 -15.73
C ALA A 134 -9.55 18.22 -15.09
N LYS A 135 -10.06 18.00 -13.88
CA LYS A 135 -9.86 16.73 -13.16
C LYS A 135 -10.53 15.60 -13.94
N PRO A 136 -9.80 14.52 -14.30
CA PRO A 136 -10.41 13.38 -14.95
C PRO A 136 -11.28 12.61 -13.95
N VAL A 137 -12.45 12.17 -14.39
CA VAL A 137 -13.46 11.46 -13.60
C VAL A 137 -13.59 10.00 -14.06
N GLY A 138 -14.06 9.12 -13.18
CA GLY A 138 -14.36 7.73 -13.54
C GLY A 138 -13.16 6.78 -13.60
N LEU A 139 -11.95 7.24 -13.25
CA LEU A 139 -10.75 6.39 -13.26
C LEU A 139 -10.76 5.31 -12.17
N ASP A 140 -11.56 5.48 -11.12
CA ASP A 140 -11.68 4.49 -10.03
C ASP A 140 -12.18 3.13 -10.53
N SER A 141 -12.89 3.10 -11.65
CA SER A 141 -13.34 1.87 -12.33
C SER A 141 -12.17 1.03 -12.87
N LEU A 142 -10.96 1.60 -12.97
CA LEU A 142 -9.73 0.94 -13.42
C LEU A 142 -8.89 0.38 -12.27
N ALA A 143 -9.30 0.63 -11.03
CA ALA A 143 -8.64 0.10 -9.83
C ALA A 143 -8.80 -1.41 -9.61
N PRO A 144 -9.96 -2.06 -9.83
CA PRO A 144 -10.11 -3.48 -9.57
C PRO A 144 -9.22 -4.30 -10.51
N CYS A 145 -8.58 -5.32 -9.95
CA CYS A 145 -7.76 -6.28 -10.67
C CYS A 145 -8.37 -7.68 -10.55
N ALA A 146 -8.14 -8.50 -11.57
CA ALA A 146 -8.58 -9.89 -11.61
C ALA A 146 -7.39 -10.84 -11.52
N LEU A 147 -7.65 -12.10 -11.16
CA LEU A 147 -6.66 -13.16 -11.22
C LEU A 147 -6.86 -13.98 -12.51
N ASN A 148 -5.83 -14.07 -13.35
CA ASN A 148 -5.79 -15.05 -14.43
C ASN A 148 -5.25 -16.37 -13.87
N ALA A 149 -6.13 -17.31 -13.53
CA ALA A 149 -5.71 -18.66 -13.18
C ALA A 149 -5.19 -19.36 -14.45
N ALA A 150 -3.95 -19.84 -14.44
CA ALA A 150 -3.41 -20.59 -15.56
C ALA A 150 -3.99 -22.02 -15.56
N GLY A 151 -5.16 -22.17 -16.18
CA GLY A 151 -5.81 -23.46 -16.40
C GLY A 151 -7.33 -23.36 -16.51
N GLY A 152 -7.84 -23.05 -17.70
CA GLY A 152 -9.18 -23.44 -18.16
C GLY A 152 -10.36 -22.54 -17.77
N GLY A 153 -10.67 -21.59 -18.66
CA GLY A 153 -12.05 -21.26 -19.07
C GLY A 153 -13.00 -20.62 -18.06
N ALA A 154 -13.11 -19.29 -18.07
CA ALA A 154 -14.31 -18.59 -18.53
C ALA A 154 -14.06 -17.08 -18.44
N ALA A 155 -14.15 -16.42 -19.59
CA ALA A 155 -14.31 -14.97 -19.64
C ALA A 155 -15.60 -14.62 -18.90
N ALA A 156 -15.50 -13.88 -17.79
CA ALA A 156 -16.63 -13.13 -17.29
C ALA A 156 -16.80 -11.90 -18.20
N THR A 157 -17.73 -12.03 -19.14
CA THR A 157 -18.19 -10.96 -20.03
C THR A 157 -18.61 -9.74 -19.20
N PRO A 158 -18.23 -8.51 -19.60
CA PRO A 158 -18.68 -7.30 -18.93
C PRO A 158 -20.18 -7.12 -19.18
N SER A 159 -20.98 -7.12 -18.11
CA SER A 159 -22.36 -6.65 -18.19
C SER A 159 -22.39 -5.17 -17.87
N ALA A 160 -22.64 -4.37 -18.90
CA ALA A 160 -23.09 -2.99 -18.81
C ALA A 160 -24.26 -2.81 -19.81
N PRO A 161 -25.01 -1.71 -19.76
CA PRO A 161 -25.85 -1.22 -18.68
C PRO A 161 -27.32 -1.21 -19.15
N GLN A 162 -28.30 -1.36 -18.25
CA GLN A 162 -29.70 -1.11 -18.64
C GLN A 162 -30.08 0.33 -18.28
N ALA A 163 -30.24 1.13 -19.33
CA ALA A 163 -30.74 2.48 -19.28
C ALA A 163 -32.25 2.50 -19.06
N SER A 164 -32.69 3.34 -18.15
CA SER A 164 -34.04 3.90 -18.11
C SER A 164 -33.94 5.33 -17.60
N THR A 165 -34.17 6.28 -18.49
CA THR A 165 -34.37 7.73 -18.23
C THR A 165 -35.85 8.08 -18.42
N PRO A 166 -36.35 9.26 -18.00
CA PRO A 166 -35.89 10.20 -16.96
C PRO A 166 -37.04 10.63 -16.00
N ALA A 167 -36.73 11.09 -14.77
CA ALA A 167 -37.61 12.03 -14.05
C ALA A 167 -36.89 12.71 -12.87
N SER A 168 -36.60 14.01 -13.09
CA SER A 168 -36.55 15.14 -12.15
C SER A 168 -35.83 15.03 -10.80
N ALA A 169 -34.80 15.86 -10.66
CA ALA A 169 -34.28 16.33 -9.38
C ALA A 169 -35.38 17.05 -8.55
N PRO A 170 -35.24 17.12 -7.21
CA PRO A 170 -34.39 18.18 -6.67
C PRO A 170 -33.41 17.71 -5.59
N ALA A 171 -32.44 18.59 -5.34
CA ALA A 171 -31.44 18.54 -4.29
C ALA A 171 -32.00 18.12 -2.92
N ASN A 172 -31.21 17.39 -2.12
CA ASN A 172 -30.99 17.67 -0.69
C ASN A 172 -29.89 16.79 -0.08
N THR A 173 -28.95 17.50 0.53
CA THR A 173 -28.09 17.26 1.70
C THR A 173 -28.41 16.06 2.61
N ALA A 174 -27.31 15.41 3.06
CA ALA A 174 -27.08 14.71 4.33
C ALA A 174 -27.46 13.21 4.54
N ALA A 175 -26.45 12.51 5.08
CA ALA A 175 -26.44 11.43 6.10
C ALA A 175 -26.21 9.96 5.65
N PRO A 176 -25.30 9.22 6.35
CA PRO A 176 -25.00 7.82 6.10
C PRO A 176 -25.98 6.88 6.83
N ALA A 177 -26.34 5.75 6.21
CA ALA A 177 -27.17 4.72 6.82
C ALA A 177 -26.33 3.69 7.59
N ALA A 178 -26.83 3.39 8.79
CA ALA A 178 -26.19 2.64 9.86
C ALA A 178 -26.19 1.12 9.68
N GLY A 179 -25.10 0.49 10.14
CA GLY A 179 -25.06 -0.88 10.63
C GLY A 179 -24.63 -0.86 12.10
N SER A 180 -25.59 -1.05 13.01
CA SER A 180 -25.43 -0.85 14.45
C SER A 180 -24.76 -2.03 15.16
N GLY A 181 -23.47 -1.87 15.41
CA GLY A 181 -22.84 -2.18 16.69
C GLY A 181 -21.87 -1.03 16.92
N ALA A 182 -22.10 -0.18 17.93
CA ALA A 182 -21.44 1.13 18.06
C ALA A 182 -19.93 1.01 18.33
N ALA A 183 -19.16 0.70 17.28
CA ALA A 183 -17.78 1.12 17.17
C ALA A 183 -17.84 2.64 17.19
N GLY A 184 -17.34 3.26 18.25
CA GLY A 184 -17.15 4.70 18.30
C GLY A 184 -16.31 5.22 17.12
N THR A 185 -16.07 6.53 17.06
CA THR A 185 -15.18 7.14 16.08
C THR A 185 -13.85 7.51 16.71
N ILE A 186 -12.75 7.37 15.97
CA ILE A 186 -11.45 7.85 16.41
C ILE A 186 -11.32 9.31 16.02
N SER A 187 -11.18 10.16 17.02
CA SER A 187 -10.91 11.59 16.85
C SER A 187 -9.47 11.90 17.23
N CYS A 188 -8.79 12.64 16.36
CA CYS A 188 -7.42 13.06 16.57
C CYS A 188 -7.33 14.59 16.53
N PRO A 189 -6.46 15.21 17.33
CA PRO A 189 -6.18 16.64 17.24
C PRO A 189 -5.80 17.05 15.82
N ASP A 190 -6.32 18.18 15.37
CA ASP A 190 -5.91 18.77 14.10
C ASP A 190 -4.50 19.36 14.21
N VAL A 191 -3.63 18.89 13.33
CA VAL A 191 -2.25 19.34 13.25
C VAL A 191 -2.16 20.59 12.37
N ALA A 192 -2.98 20.71 11.31
CA ALA A 192 -2.89 21.79 10.34
C ALA A 192 -3.13 23.16 10.99
N SER A 193 -4.13 23.27 11.86
CA SER A 193 -4.45 24.50 12.60
C SER A 193 -3.40 24.90 13.66
N ARG A 194 -2.44 24.03 13.98
CA ARG A 194 -1.38 24.28 14.96
C ARG A 194 -0.02 24.55 14.31
N LEU A 195 0.07 24.50 12.98
CA LEU A 195 1.30 24.80 12.27
C LEU A 195 1.49 26.32 12.13
N PRO A 196 2.73 26.84 12.30
CA PRO A 196 3.06 28.22 11.96
C PRO A 196 3.03 28.41 10.43
N ALA A 197 3.30 29.64 9.96
CA ALA A 197 3.43 29.93 8.54
C ALA A 197 4.39 28.95 7.85
N ILE A 198 3.88 28.18 6.89
CA ILE A 198 4.64 27.13 6.21
C ILE A 198 5.44 27.76 5.06
N PRO A 199 6.78 27.60 5.02
CA PRO A 199 7.60 28.06 3.91
C PRO A 199 7.15 27.43 2.59
N ALA A 200 7.19 28.20 1.49
CA ALA A 200 6.76 27.72 0.16
C ALA A 200 7.52 26.46 -0.28
N SER A 201 8.81 26.37 0.06
CA SER A 201 9.67 25.20 -0.21
C SER A 201 9.26 23.93 0.54
N ALA A 202 8.67 24.06 1.74
CA ALA A 202 8.21 22.94 2.56
C ALA A 202 6.75 22.55 2.30
N LYS A 203 5.95 23.45 1.70
CA LYS A 203 4.49 23.29 1.58
C LYS A 203 4.07 21.96 0.98
N ALA A 204 4.67 21.54 -0.14
CA ALA A 204 4.33 20.27 -0.78
C ALA A 204 4.66 19.04 0.08
N GLU A 205 5.72 19.09 0.91
CA GLU A 205 6.07 18.01 1.82
C GLU A 205 5.14 17.99 3.04
N VAL A 206 4.82 19.16 3.60
CA VAL A 206 3.87 19.28 4.71
C VAL A 206 2.48 18.80 4.30
N ASP A 207 1.96 19.25 3.15
CA ASP A 207 0.64 18.84 2.63
C ASP A 207 0.56 17.31 2.42
N ARG A 208 1.65 16.67 1.95
CA ARG A 208 1.73 15.20 1.82
C ARG A 208 1.66 14.49 3.17
N ASN A 209 2.33 15.00 4.19
CA ASN A 209 2.31 14.41 5.52
C ASN A 209 0.96 14.65 6.24
N LEU A 210 0.32 15.81 6.03
CA LEU A 210 -1.04 16.06 6.51
C LEU A 210 -2.05 15.09 5.88
N ALA A 211 -1.93 14.83 4.57
CA ALA A 211 -2.75 13.80 3.92
C ALA A 211 -2.49 12.40 4.49
N LEU A 212 -1.23 12.06 4.80
CA LEU A 212 -0.86 10.79 5.43
C LEU A 212 -1.48 10.63 6.83
N LEU A 213 -1.53 11.70 7.62
CA LEU A 213 -2.22 11.69 8.92
C LEU A 213 -3.71 11.34 8.77
N ASN A 214 -4.39 11.92 7.77
CA ASN A 214 -5.79 11.59 7.49
C ASN A 214 -5.97 10.12 7.07
N THR A 215 -5.07 9.59 6.25
CA THR A 215 -5.08 8.16 5.88
C THR A 215 -4.94 7.26 7.10
N GLN A 216 -4.03 7.58 8.02
CA GLN A 216 -3.83 6.80 9.25
C GLN A 216 -5.10 6.78 10.13
N ILE A 217 -5.82 7.90 10.21
CA ILE A 217 -7.11 7.99 10.92
C ILE A 217 -8.14 7.08 10.27
N ASN A 218 -8.27 7.12 8.94
CA ASN A 218 -9.25 6.31 8.22
C ASN A 218 -8.96 4.81 8.34
N GLU A 219 -7.69 4.41 8.24
CA GLU A 219 -7.25 3.03 8.49
C GLU A 219 -7.61 2.58 9.91
N ALA A 220 -7.37 3.43 10.91
CA ALA A 220 -7.69 3.11 12.29
C ALA A 220 -9.21 3.00 12.54
N ASN A 221 -10.01 3.90 11.95
CA ASN A 221 -11.48 3.83 12.00
C ASN A 221 -12.00 2.55 11.31
N THR A 222 -11.42 2.19 10.17
CA THR A 222 -11.78 0.94 9.46
C THR A 222 -11.46 -0.27 10.31
N ARG A 223 -10.27 -0.30 10.94
CA ARG A 223 -9.90 -1.38 11.86
C ARG A 223 -10.84 -1.45 13.05
N LEU A 224 -11.20 -0.31 13.64
CA LEU A 224 -12.11 -0.24 14.78
C LEU A 224 -13.46 -0.89 14.47
N VAL A 225 -14.04 -0.59 13.30
CA VAL A 225 -15.30 -1.20 12.84
C VAL A 225 -15.12 -2.70 12.58
N ASN A 226 -14.03 -3.11 11.93
CA ASN A 226 -13.81 -4.52 11.59
C ASN A 226 -13.48 -5.41 12.80
N THR A 227 -13.08 -4.81 13.93
CA THR A 227 -12.75 -5.52 15.16
C THR A 227 -13.80 -5.37 16.26
N VAL A 228 -15.00 -4.87 15.93
CA VAL A 228 -16.09 -4.80 16.92
C VAL A 228 -16.41 -6.20 17.44
N GLY A 229 -16.45 -6.34 18.77
CA GLY A 229 -16.67 -7.62 19.43
C GLY A 229 -15.45 -8.55 19.49
N GLN A 230 -14.29 -8.11 18.97
CA GLN A 230 -13.02 -8.85 19.05
C GLN A 230 -12.08 -8.20 20.08
N GLY A 231 -11.51 -9.03 20.97
CA GLY A 231 -10.51 -8.60 21.95
C GLY A 231 -11.09 -8.12 23.29
N GLY A 232 -10.21 -8.00 24.29
CA GLY A 232 -10.57 -7.57 25.65
C GLY A 232 -10.74 -6.05 25.80
N PRO A 233 -11.03 -5.56 27.01
CA PRO A 233 -11.34 -4.15 27.29
C PRO A 233 -10.31 -3.13 26.78
N ASN A 234 -9.03 -3.55 26.71
CA ASN A 234 -7.91 -2.71 26.30
C ASN A 234 -7.49 -2.86 24.82
N PHE A 235 -8.22 -3.67 24.04
CA PHE A 235 -7.82 -3.97 22.66
C PHE A 235 -7.72 -2.71 21.79
N VAL A 236 -8.73 -1.83 21.83
CA VAL A 236 -8.72 -0.59 21.03
C VAL A 236 -7.54 0.30 21.41
N GLN A 237 -7.24 0.40 22.71
CA GLN A 237 -6.12 1.19 23.20
C GLN A 237 -4.78 0.63 22.70
N ASN A 238 -4.54 -0.66 22.85
CA ASN A 238 -3.25 -1.28 22.58
C ASN A 238 -3.01 -1.58 21.09
N ALA A 239 -4.05 -2.03 20.37
CA ALA A 239 -3.91 -2.51 19.00
C ALA A 239 -4.25 -1.45 17.95
N ILE A 240 -4.98 -0.39 18.32
CA ILE A 240 -5.43 0.64 17.39
C ILE A 240 -4.84 2.00 17.78
N LEU A 241 -5.14 2.51 18.97
CA LEU A 241 -4.74 3.86 19.38
C LEU A 241 -3.24 3.99 19.63
N GLY A 242 -2.59 3.00 20.24
CA GLY A 242 -1.14 2.98 20.45
C GLY A 242 -0.35 3.04 19.13
N PRO A 243 -0.50 2.06 18.22
CA PRO A 243 0.16 2.09 16.92
C PRO A 243 -0.20 3.31 16.06
N LEU A 244 -1.42 3.84 16.19
CA LEU A 244 -1.83 5.08 15.54
C LEU A 244 -1.05 6.28 16.09
N ALA A 245 -0.92 6.39 17.42
CA ALA A 245 -0.16 7.46 18.06
C ALA A 245 1.30 7.44 17.60
N ASP A 246 1.97 6.28 17.58
CA ASP A 246 3.36 6.17 17.14
C ASP A 246 3.55 6.60 15.67
N LYS A 247 2.66 6.14 14.78
CA LYS A 247 2.67 6.54 13.37
C LYS A 247 2.44 8.04 13.18
N ARG A 248 1.54 8.63 13.99
CA ARG A 248 1.27 10.07 13.97
C ARG A 248 2.47 10.86 14.49
N VAL A 249 3.10 10.44 15.59
CA VAL A 249 4.34 11.07 16.10
C VAL A 249 5.39 11.12 15.00
N ALA A 250 5.68 9.98 14.35
CA ALA A 250 6.69 9.92 13.29
C ALA A 250 6.35 10.84 12.09
N THR A 251 5.06 10.98 11.77
CA THR A 251 4.59 11.83 10.66
C THR A 251 4.64 13.32 11.03
N ILE A 252 4.24 13.66 12.25
CA ILE A 252 4.31 15.01 12.81
C ILE A 252 5.76 15.48 12.94
N ASP A 253 6.67 14.61 13.39
CA ASP A 253 8.10 14.91 13.44
C ASP A 253 8.66 15.18 12.05
N ARG A 254 8.23 14.43 11.02
CA ARG A 254 8.62 14.71 9.64
C ARG A 254 8.14 16.07 9.17
N ILE A 255 6.94 16.50 9.54
CA ILE A 255 6.42 17.85 9.28
C ILE A 255 7.30 18.90 9.95
N ALA A 256 7.59 18.73 11.25
CA ALA A 256 8.41 19.67 12.01
C ALA A 256 9.83 19.79 11.42
N ILE A 257 10.44 18.67 11.02
CA ILE A 257 11.75 18.65 10.36
C ILE A 257 11.70 19.35 9.00
N SER A 258 10.67 19.09 8.18
CA SER A 258 10.54 19.72 6.86
C SER A 258 10.46 21.24 6.96
N ILE A 259 9.66 21.76 7.90
CA ILE A 259 9.59 23.20 8.20
C ILE A 259 10.93 23.70 8.74
N GLY A 260 11.53 22.96 9.68
CA GLY A 260 12.78 23.28 10.35
C GLY A 260 14.01 23.39 9.44
N ARG A 261 13.95 22.90 8.21
CA ARG A 261 15.03 23.06 7.21
C ARG A 261 15.15 24.47 6.67
N THR A 262 14.06 25.25 6.72
CA THR A 262 13.99 26.58 6.05
C THR A 262 13.39 27.67 6.94
N ALA A 263 12.84 27.30 8.09
CA ALA A 263 12.31 28.22 9.10
C ALA A 263 12.57 27.65 10.51
N ALA A 264 12.19 28.41 11.55
CA ALA A 264 12.24 27.93 12.92
C ALA A 264 11.38 26.65 13.08
N LYS A 265 11.98 25.59 13.63
CA LYS A 265 11.30 24.31 13.84
C LYS A 265 10.16 24.48 14.86
N PRO A 266 8.90 24.16 14.50
CA PRO A 266 7.80 24.20 15.46
C PRO A 266 8.01 23.17 16.57
N GLN A 267 7.79 23.60 17.81
CA GLN A 267 7.94 22.78 19.02
C GLN A 267 6.57 22.31 19.53
N GLY A 268 6.55 21.24 20.32
CA GLY A 268 5.35 20.78 21.01
C GLY A 268 4.32 20.03 20.16
N LEU A 269 4.53 19.88 18.84
CA LEU A 269 3.59 19.20 17.94
C LEU A 269 3.35 17.72 18.28
N GLY A 270 4.30 17.04 18.93
CA GLY A 270 4.16 15.63 19.32
C GLY A 270 2.97 15.37 20.25
N THR A 271 2.53 16.38 21.01
CA THR A 271 1.33 16.30 21.87
C THR A 271 0.03 16.11 21.07
N LEU A 272 0.04 16.39 19.76
CA LEU A 272 -1.11 16.26 18.85
C LEU A 272 -1.23 14.84 18.25
N ALA A 273 -0.30 13.95 18.58
CA ALA A 273 -0.27 12.60 18.04
C ALA A 273 -1.30 11.68 18.69
N THR A 274 -1.66 11.93 19.96
CA THR A 274 -2.62 11.12 20.70
C THR A 274 -4.03 11.31 20.16
N CYS A 275 -4.70 10.21 19.88
CA CYS A 275 -6.10 10.18 19.44
C CYS A 275 -6.98 9.56 20.51
N ALA A 276 -8.25 9.97 20.53
CA ALA A 276 -9.25 9.46 21.45
C ALA A 276 -10.32 8.67 20.70
N LEU A 277 -10.88 7.67 21.38
CA LEU A 277 -12.10 7.00 20.95
C LEU A 277 -13.30 7.77 21.49
N ASN A 278 -14.13 8.29 20.60
CA ASN A 278 -15.44 8.86 20.92
C ASN A 278 -16.50 7.78 20.74
N LYS A 279 -17.15 7.35 21.82
CA LYS A 279 -18.28 6.43 21.77
C LYS A 279 -19.61 7.18 21.79
#